data_AF-A0A6M3J455-F1
#
_entry.id   AF-A0A6M3J455-F1
#
_cell.length_a   1.000
_cell.length_b   1.000
_cell.length_c   1.000
_cell.angle_alpha   90.00
_cell.angle_beta   90.00
_cell.angle_gamma   90.00
#
_symmetry.space_group_name_H-M   'P 1'
#
loop_
_entity.id
_entity.type
_entity.pdbx_description
1 polymer ?
#
loop_
_entity_poly.entity_id
_entity_poly.type
_entity_poly.pdbx_seq_one_letter_code
_entity_poly.pdbx_strand_id
1 'polypeptide(L)'
;MADTKWIQFGGTGTGNWSDANHWDNGVPDSTKNAIFDASSFNGAGQVVTVDASADCLDMDWTGATNSPTLAKGNFPLSTYGNATFLNSMALTSTGDYLIFRGNCSLVTNGLQLCSICTLGAANLSLTENLNLGTSQLAPATGTLTTNNFNITCGPLSRFGAGNVTISLGSSVISCSSFNLVSGVTVVTLDAGTSTINVSGTGTFNGNSLTYNIVNLTGSAHTITGSNTFASLVLPAATTQTITFTDGTTQTATTFTLSGDATHQHTLKGSAAAGWNLVKAGGGVTNADYVTLSNSHATPVRTFRAGTGSVNKGDNGGWTFVGKEAWSPNSIKALQAGVL
;
A
#
# COMPACT_ATOMS: atom_id res chain seq x y z
N MET A 1 1.82 32.94 -16.26
CA MET A 1 0.51 32.41 -15.83
C MET A 1 -0.03 33.37 -14.80
N ALA A 2 -1.33 33.66 -14.83
CA ALA A 2 -1.92 34.60 -13.89
C ALA A 2 -2.51 33.81 -12.73
N ASP A 3 -2.05 34.14 -11.52
CA ASP A 3 -2.62 33.58 -10.30
C ASP A 3 -4.08 34.04 -10.15
N THR A 4 -4.87 33.26 -9.42
CA THR A 4 -6.20 33.66 -8.98
C THR A 4 -6.34 33.39 -7.49
N LYS A 5 -6.91 34.36 -6.77
CA LYS A 5 -7.02 34.35 -5.32
C LYS A 5 -8.47 34.14 -4.91
N TRP A 6 -8.65 33.30 -3.90
CA TRP A 6 -9.94 33.18 -3.24
C TRP A 6 -10.26 34.45 -2.47
N ILE A 7 -11.40 35.07 -2.76
CA ILE A 7 -11.85 36.33 -2.16
C ILE A 7 -13.19 36.16 -1.45
N GLN A 8 -13.44 37.06 -0.50
CA GLN A 8 -14.73 37.16 0.17
C GLN A 8 -15.78 37.67 -0.83
N PHE A 9 -16.94 37.01 -0.86
CA PHE A 9 -18.10 37.44 -1.62
C PHE A 9 -19.34 37.38 -0.72
N GLY A 10 -20.25 38.35 -0.86
CA GLY A 10 -21.40 38.47 0.05
C GLY A 10 -21.03 38.66 1.53
N GLY A 11 -19.81 39.13 1.83
CA GLY A 11 -19.32 39.33 3.19
C GLY A 11 -18.78 38.08 3.89
N THR A 12 -18.56 36.98 3.15
CA THR A 12 -18.04 35.72 3.71
C THR A 12 -16.96 35.13 2.80
N GLY A 13 -16.01 34.40 3.39
CA GLY A 13 -15.07 33.54 2.65
C GLY A 13 -15.65 32.15 2.34
N THR A 14 -16.87 31.85 2.80
CA THR A 14 -17.54 30.58 2.49
C THR A 14 -18.17 30.64 1.10
N GLY A 15 -17.92 29.63 0.27
CA GLY A 15 -18.43 29.60 -1.09
C GLY A 15 -18.12 28.32 -1.84
N ASN A 16 -18.57 28.30 -3.09
CA ASN A 16 -18.36 27.20 -4.03
C ASN A 16 -17.15 27.48 -4.91
N TRP A 17 -16.28 26.49 -5.12
CA TRP A 17 -15.11 26.61 -5.98
C TRP A 17 -15.49 27.09 -7.39
N SER A 18 -16.63 26.65 -7.90
CA SER A 18 -17.11 27.02 -9.24
C SER A 18 -17.64 28.46 -9.35
N ASP A 19 -17.86 29.18 -8.24
CA ASP A 19 -18.39 30.54 -8.25
C ASP A 19 -17.29 31.56 -8.61
N ALA A 20 -17.38 32.11 -9.82
CA ALA A 20 -16.44 33.11 -10.31
C ALA A 20 -16.35 34.37 -9.43
N ASN A 21 -17.36 34.68 -8.62
CA ASN A 21 -17.32 35.85 -7.72
C ASN A 21 -16.38 35.66 -6.53
N HIS A 22 -16.04 34.41 -6.20
CA HIS A 22 -15.07 34.10 -5.15
C HIS A 22 -13.62 34.09 -5.67
N TRP A 23 -13.38 34.43 -6.94
CA TRP A 23 -12.05 34.45 -7.54
C TRP A 23 -11.73 35.80 -8.17
N ASP A 24 -10.66 36.46 -7.72
CA ASP A 24 -10.28 37.79 -8.21
C ASP A 24 -9.97 37.85 -9.72
N ASN A 25 -9.53 36.73 -10.28
CA ASN A 25 -9.09 36.60 -11.67
C ASN A 25 -9.71 35.37 -12.37
N GLY A 26 -10.95 35.07 -11.98
CA GLY A 26 -11.75 33.96 -12.48
C GLY A 26 -11.35 32.60 -11.88
N VAL A 27 -12.25 31.63 -12.03
CA VAL A 27 -12.07 30.27 -11.49
C VAL A 27 -10.75 29.66 -11.99
N PRO A 28 -9.93 29.06 -11.11
CA PRO A 28 -8.69 28.42 -11.51
C PRO A 28 -8.95 27.26 -12.48
N ASP A 29 -7.95 27.02 -13.32
CA ASP A 29 -7.88 25.93 -14.28
C ASP A 29 -6.45 25.34 -14.28
N SER A 30 -6.16 24.41 -15.18
CA SER A 30 -4.84 23.78 -15.28
C SER A 30 -3.66 24.71 -15.55
N THR A 31 -3.90 25.99 -15.82
CA THR A 31 -2.90 27.03 -16.11
C THR A 31 -2.87 28.17 -15.09
N LYS A 32 -3.75 28.15 -14.08
CA LYS A 32 -3.85 29.20 -13.05
C LYS A 32 -3.69 28.62 -11.65
N ASN A 33 -2.92 29.30 -10.83
CA ASN A 33 -2.74 28.93 -9.43
C ASN A 33 -3.98 29.33 -8.62
N ALA A 34 -4.41 28.46 -7.70
CA ALA A 34 -5.44 28.72 -6.71
C ALA A 34 -4.77 29.14 -5.39
N ILE A 35 -4.86 30.42 -5.05
CA ILE A 35 -4.19 31.00 -3.88
C ILE A 35 -5.21 31.34 -2.79
N PHE A 36 -4.94 30.87 -1.57
CA PHE A 36 -5.69 31.21 -0.36
C PHE A 36 -4.76 31.95 0.60
N ASP A 37 -5.07 33.20 0.89
CA ASP A 37 -4.26 34.08 1.72
C ASP A 37 -5.03 34.65 2.92
N ALA A 38 -4.41 35.57 3.66
CA ALA A 38 -4.99 36.13 4.88
C ALA A 38 -6.29 36.91 4.61
N SER A 39 -6.54 37.35 3.38
CA SER A 39 -7.75 38.04 2.96
C SER A 39 -8.88 37.11 2.50
N SER A 40 -8.57 35.84 2.24
CA SER A 40 -9.54 34.86 1.73
C SER A 40 -10.68 34.55 2.71
N PHE A 41 -10.43 34.66 4.02
CA PHE A 41 -11.39 34.31 5.07
C PHE A 41 -11.44 35.41 6.13
N ASN A 42 -12.65 35.77 6.57
CA ASN A 42 -12.89 36.79 7.60
C ASN A 42 -13.52 36.21 8.88
N GLY A 43 -13.69 34.89 8.96
CA GLY A 43 -14.25 34.20 10.12
C GLY A 43 -13.73 32.78 10.24
N ALA A 44 -13.73 32.25 11.46
CA ALA A 44 -13.25 30.91 11.76
C ALA A 44 -14.09 29.83 11.06
N GLY A 45 -13.43 28.81 10.49
CA GLY A 45 -14.09 27.62 9.96
C GLY A 45 -14.87 27.83 8.66
N GLN A 46 -14.66 28.95 7.96
CA GLN A 46 -15.29 29.20 6.65
C GLN A 46 -14.89 28.12 5.64
N VAL A 47 -15.81 27.82 4.72
CA VAL A 47 -15.75 26.61 3.89
C VAL A 47 -15.62 26.93 2.41
N VAL A 48 -14.60 26.37 1.77
CA VAL A 48 -14.49 26.30 0.31
C VAL A 48 -15.02 24.95 -0.13
N THR A 49 -16.14 24.94 -0.85
CA THR A 49 -16.80 23.71 -1.29
C THR A 49 -16.41 23.39 -2.73
N VAL A 50 -15.84 22.21 -2.97
CA VAL A 50 -15.66 21.69 -4.33
C VAL A 50 -17.00 21.10 -4.79
N ASP A 51 -17.79 21.92 -5.47
CA ASP A 51 -19.19 21.67 -5.86
C ASP A 51 -19.34 21.16 -7.31
N ALA A 52 -18.26 21.16 -8.08
CA ALA A 52 -18.14 20.59 -9.41
C ALA A 52 -16.68 20.12 -9.62
N SER A 53 -16.39 19.44 -10.74
CA SER A 53 -15.00 19.14 -11.12
C SER A 53 -14.19 20.44 -11.16
N ALA A 54 -13.05 20.44 -10.47
CA ALA A 54 -12.22 21.62 -10.29
C ALA A 54 -10.77 21.31 -10.66
N ASP A 55 -10.08 22.30 -11.20
CA ASP A 55 -8.68 22.19 -11.59
C ASP A 55 -7.91 23.44 -11.11
N CYS A 56 -6.62 23.28 -10.90
CA CYS A 56 -5.66 24.36 -10.67
C CYS A 56 -4.28 23.95 -11.17
N LEU A 57 -3.41 24.91 -11.47
CA LEU A 57 -1.99 24.65 -11.64
C LEU A 57 -1.40 24.30 -10.27
N ASP A 58 -1.05 25.29 -9.47
CA ASP A 58 -0.68 25.11 -8.06
C ASP A 58 -1.87 25.39 -7.14
N MET A 59 -1.91 24.74 -5.98
CA MET A 59 -2.85 25.04 -4.90
C MET A 59 -2.06 25.46 -3.66
N ASP A 60 -2.22 26.71 -3.23
CA ASP A 60 -1.43 27.28 -2.14
C ASP A 60 -2.33 27.82 -1.04
N TRP A 61 -2.30 27.17 0.12
CA TRP A 61 -3.00 27.58 1.33
C TRP A 61 -2.10 28.31 2.33
N THR A 62 -0.81 28.51 2.06
CA THR A 62 0.18 28.95 3.06
C THR A 62 -0.17 30.25 3.75
N GLY A 63 -0.85 31.17 3.06
CA GLY A 63 -1.26 32.45 3.61
C GLY A 63 -2.60 32.43 4.34
N ALA A 64 -3.38 31.36 4.24
CA ALA A 64 -4.75 31.32 4.75
C ALA A 64 -4.78 31.41 6.28
N THR A 65 -5.72 32.20 6.80
CA THR A 65 -5.97 32.35 8.24
C THR A 65 -7.37 31.83 8.60
N ASN A 66 -7.71 31.84 9.90
CA ASN A 66 -9.03 31.47 10.40
C ASN A 66 -9.44 29.99 10.21
N SER A 67 -8.46 29.08 10.10
CA SER A 67 -8.71 27.62 10.07
C SER A 67 -9.82 27.21 9.10
N PRO A 68 -9.68 27.51 7.79
CA PRO A 68 -10.73 27.23 6.82
C PRO A 68 -10.92 25.73 6.60
N THR A 69 -12.02 25.36 5.97
CA THR A 69 -12.28 23.99 5.53
C THR A 69 -12.29 23.91 4.01
N LEU A 70 -11.49 23.02 3.43
CA LEU A 70 -11.69 22.56 2.05
C LEU A 70 -12.66 21.37 2.09
N ALA A 71 -13.91 21.60 1.73
CA ALA A 71 -14.95 20.58 1.67
C ALA A 71 -15.00 20.00 0.26
N LYS A 72 -14.31 18.87 0.04
CA LYS A 72 -14.35 18.17 -1.23
C LYS A 72 -15.65 17.37 -1.33
N GLY A 73 -16.55 17.79 -2.22
CA GLY A 73 -17.71 16.98 -2.57
C GLY A 73 -17.30 15.67 -3.29
N ASN A 74 -18.27 14.97 -3.87
CA ASN A 74 -18.01 13.81 -4.73
C ASN A 74 -17.59 14.24 -6.15
N PHE A 75 -16.65 15.17 -6.23
CA PHE A 75 -16.07 15.70 -7.45
C PHE A 75 -14.55 15.64 -7.39
N PRO A 76 -13.87 15.48 -8.54
CA PRO A 76 -12.42 15.51 -8.59
C PRO A 76 -11.95 16.96 -8.44
N LEU A 77 -10.86 17.12 -7.68
CA LEU A 77 -10.06 18.35 -7.64
C LEU A 77 -8.68 17.99 -8.17
N SER A 78 -8.31 18.49 -9.35
CA SER A 78 -6.98 18.22 -9.92
C SER A 78 -6.00 19.36 -9.68
N THR A 79 -4.75 19.02 -9.43
CA THR A 79 -3.61 19.94 -9.48
C THR A 79 -2.62 19.47 -10.54
N TYR A 80 -2.12 20.41 -11.34
CA TYR A 80 -1.13 20.17 -12.39
C TYR A 80 0.30 20.52 -11.95
N GLY A 81 0.43 21.18 -10.80
CA GLY A 81 1.69 21.57 -10.15
C GLY A 81 1.68 21.20 -8.66
N ASN A 82 2.15 22.08 -7.81
CA ASN A 82 2.34 21.84 -6.38
C ASN A 82 1.04 22.03 -5.60
N ALA A 83 0.88 21.25 -4.53
CA ALA A 83 -0.16 21.48 -3.53
C ALA A 83 0.47 21.69 -2.15
N THR A 84 0.20 22.85 -1.55
CA THR A 84 0.66 23.21 -0.21
C THR A 84 -0.53 23.52 0.68
N PHE A 85 -0.71 22.70 1.72
CA PHE A 85 -1.77 22.82 2.72
C PHE A 85 -1.23 23.41 4.03
N LEU A 86 -2.11 23.82 4.94
CA LEU A 86 -1.74 24.24 6.30
C LEU A 86 -2.32 23.25 7.33
N ASN A 87 -1.57 22.94 8.40
CA ASN A 87 -2.07 22.06 9.46
C ASN A 87 -3.36 22.56 10.13
N SER A 88 -3.54 23.87 10.21
CA SER A 88 -4.65 24.51 10.91
C SER A 88 -5.97 24.46 10.16
N MET A 89 -5.97 24.05 8.88
CA MET A 89 -7.17 23.90 8.08
C MET A 89 -7.81 22.53 8.31
N ALA A 90 -9.06 22.37 7.88
CA ALA A 90 -9.69 21.07 7.77
C ALA A 90 -9.84 20.67 6.29
N LEU A 91 -9.76 19.38 6.02
CA LEU A 91 -10.08 18.83 4.71
C LEU A 91 -11.10 17.70 4.89
N THR A 92 -12.29 17.88 4.31
CA THR A 92 -13.36 16.87 4.35
C THR A 92 -13.62 16.33 2.95
N SER A 93 -14.04 15.07 2.85
CA SER A 93 -14.34 14.44 1.57
C SER A 93 -15.50 13.44 1.70
N THR A 94 -16.42 13.45 0.73
CA THR A 94 -17.55 12.50 0.66
C THR A 94 -17.40 11.41 -0.42
N GLY A 95 -16.27 11.39 -1.13
CA GLY A 95 -15.98 10.46 -2.22
C GLY A 95 -14.90 11.04 -3.12
N ASP A 96 -14.45 10.37 -4.17
CA ASP A 96 -13.46 10.87 -5.15
C ASP A 96 -12.08 11.35 -4.58
N TYR A 97 -11.17 11.74 -5.47
CA TYR A 97 -9.77 11.98 -5.19
C TYR A 97 -9.36 13.45 -5.32
N LEU A 98 -8.34 13.84 -4.55
CA LEU A 98 -7.41 14.89 -4.97
C LEU A 98 -6.46 14.28 -6.01
N ILE A 99 -6.45 14.82 -7.23
CA ILE A 99 -5.75 14.22 -8.38
C ILE A 99 -4.52 15.04 -8.73
N PHE A 100 -3.35 14.42 -8.68
CA PHE A 100 -2.11 15.00 -9.17
C PHE A 100 -1.93 14.62 -10.63
N ARG A 101 -1.83 15.61 -11.51
CA ARG A 101 -1.80 15.44 -12.99
C ARG A 101 -0.48 15.79 -13.65
N GLY A 102 0.39 16.55 -12.98
CA GLY A 102 1.66 17.00 -13.54
C GLY A 102 2.86 16.65 -12.67
N ASN A 103 3.92 17.46 -12.76
CA ASN A 103 5.08 17.34 -11.89
C ASN A 103 4.77 18.09 -10.60
N CYS A 104 4.47 17.35 -9.55
CA CYS A 104 3.86 17.87 -8.34
C CYS A 104 4.74 17.56 -7.14
N SER A 105 4.97 18.56 -6.29
CA SER A 105 5.33 18.34 -4.88
C SER A 105 4.10 18.51 -4.00
N LEU A 106 4.04 17.71 -2.94
CA LEU A 106 2.98 17.78 -1.93
C LEU A 106 3.58 18.18 -0.59
N VAL A 107 3.04 19.24 -0.02
CA VAL A 107 3.30 19.72 1.34
C VAL A 107 1.96 19.76 2.08
N THR A 108 1.79 18.86 3.04
CA THR A 108 0.63 18.73 3.92
C THR A 108 0.72 19.59 5.19
N ASN A 109 1.93 19.96 5.61
CA ASN A 109 2.23 20.54 6.92
C ASN A 109 1.66 19.70 8.09
N GLY A 110 1.57 18.38 7.94
CA GLY A 110 1.01 17.47 8.94
C GLY A 110 -0.52 17.29 8.88
N LEU A 111 -1.21 17.98 7.96
CA LEU A 111 -2.65 17.79 7.73
C LEU A 111 -2.93 16.37 7.22
N GLN A 112 -3.91 15.68 7.81
CA GLN A 112 -4.45 14.46 7.22
C GLN A 112 -5.27 14.81 5.97
N LEU A 113 -4.94 14.19 4.83
CA LEU A 113 -5.66 14.39 3.58
C LEU A 113 -6.74 13.32 3.34
N CYS A 114 -7.56 13.55 2.32
CA CYS A 114 -8.50 12.56 1.79
C CYS A 114 -7.81 11.61 0.80
N SER A 115 -8.60 10.83 0.06
CA SER A 115 -8.04 9.96 -0.97
C SER A 115 -7.29 10.77 -2.03
N ILE A 116 -6.10 10.30 -2.41
CA ILE A 116 -5.30 10.95 -3.45
C ILE A 116 -4.99 9.99 -4.60
N CYS A 117 -4.84 10.54 -5.80
CA CYS A 117 -4.54 9.80 -7.03
C CYS A 117 -3.43 10.49 -7.84
N THR A 118 -2.57 9.71 -8.50
CA THR A 118 -1.70 10.22 -9.59
C THR A 118 -2.22 9.76 -10.94
N LEU A 119 -2.42 10.69 -11.89
CA LEU A 119 -3.00 10.42 -13.20
C LEU A 119 -2.33 11.26 -14.30
N GLY A 120 -2.41 10.84 -15.56
CA GLY A 120 -1.92 11.64 -16.69
C GLY A 120 -0.40 11.76 -16.82
N ALA A 121 0.35 10.74 -16.42
CA ALA A 121 1.82 10.75 -16.36
C ALA A 121 2.41 11.73 -15.33
N ALA A 122 1.64 12.03 -14.28
CA ALA A 122 2.08 12.84 -13.15
C ALA A 122 3.34 12.28 -12.47
N ASN A 123 4.21 13.16 -11.97
CA ASN A 123 5.31 12.79 -11.09
C ASN A 123 5.06 13.44 -9.73
N LEU A 124 4.52 12.66 -8.79
CA LEU A 124 4.28 13.09 -7.42
C LEU A 124 5.48 12.72 -6.54
N SER A 125 6.16 13.73 -6.00
CA SER A 125 7.24 13.55 -5.03
C SER A 125 6.81 14.03 -3.65
N LEU A 126 6.95 13.16 -2.65
CA LEU A 126 6.70 13.55 -1.26
C LEU A 126 7.87 14.38 -0.72
N THR A 127 7.53 15.36 0.12
CA THR A 127 8.50 16.22 0.82
C THR A 127 8.46 16.02 2.34
N GLU A 128 7.51 15.22 2.81
CA GLU A 128 7.28 14.86 4.21
C GLU A 128 6.38 13.62 4.31
N ASN A 129 6.10 13.17 5.53
CA ASN A 129 5.20 12.04 5.78
C ASN A 129 3.78 12.34 5.28
N LEU A 130 3.19 11.39 4.58
CA LEU A 130 1.82 11.49 4.08
C LEU A 130 0.86 10.70 4.98
N ASN A 131 -0.15 11.36 5.52
CA ASN A 131 -1.23 10.72 6.27
C ASN A 131 -2.57 10.90 5.55
N LEU A 132 -3.15 9.79 5.10
CA LEU A 132 -4.50 9.74 4.52
C LEU A 132 -5.52 9.08 5.48
N GLY A 133 -5.10 8.70 6.69
CA GLY A 133 -5.93 7.94 7.62
C GLY A 133 -6.46 6.66 6.98
N THR A 134 -7.79 6.54 6.86
CA THR A 134 -8.46 5.41 6.21
C THR A 134 -8.71 5.62 4.72
N SER A 135 -8.34 6.78 4.16
CA SER A 135 -8.53 7.11 2.75
C SER A 135 -7.49 6.42 1.85
N GLN A 136 -7.81 6.32 0.57
CA GLN A 136 -7.05 5.55 -0.40
C GLN A 136 -5.88 6.34 -0.97
N LEU A 137 -4.72 5.69 -1.09
CA LEU A 137 -3.65 6.12 -1.99
C LEU A 137 -3.77 5.33 -3.29
N ALA A 138 -3.94 6.04 -4.40
CA ALA A 138 -4.23 5.43 -5.69
C ALA A 138 -3.30 5.89 -6.82
N PRO A 139 -2.08 5.35 -6.92
CA PRO A 139 -1.22 5.62 -8.05
C PRO A 139 -1.79 4.96 -9.30
N ALA A 140 -2.28 5.72 -10.28
CA ALA A 140 -2.91 5.19 -11.49
C ALA A 140 -1.94 5.19 -12.68
N THR A 141 -1.33 6.34 -12.97
CA THR A 141 -0.26 6.48 -13.97
C THR A 141 0.82 7.45 -13.52
N GLY A 142 1.97 7.43 -14.20
CA GLY A 142 3.11 8.30 -13.89
C GLY A 142 4.01 7.73 -12.79
N THR A 143 4.60 8.58 -11.97
CA THR A 143 5.55 8.19 -10.91
C THR A 143 5.08 8.69 -9.55
N LEU A 144 5.06 7.80 -8.56
CA LEU A 144 5.03 8.15 -7.14
C LEU A 144 6.42 7.94 -6.53
N THR A 145 7.03 9.01 -6.01
CA THR A 145 8.32 8.96 -5.31
C THR A 145 8.12 9.37 -3.86
N THR A 146 8.41 8.44 -2.95
CA THR A 146 8.22 8.66 -1.50
C THR A 146 9.34 9.45 -0.84
N ASN A 147 10.53 9.53 -1.45
CA ASN A 147 11.70 10.23 -0.92
C ASN A 147 12.04 9.86 0.54
N ASN A 148 11.85 8.60 0.93
CA ASN A 148 12.07 8.08 2.29
C ASN A 148 11.06 8.56 3.35
N PHE A 149 9.99 9.25 2.95
CA PHE A 149 8.93 9.63 3.85
C PHE A 149 7.87 8.55 3.98
N ASN A 150 7.33 8.40 5.19
CA ASN A 150 6.37 7.37 5.51
C ASN A 150 4.98 7.71 4.95
N ILE A 151 4.22 6.68 4.62
CA ILE A 151 2.84 6.79 4.15
C ILE A 151 1.93 6.02 5.10
N THR A 152 0.87 6.67 5.57
CA THR A 152 -0.26 6.00 6.23
C THR A 152 -1.50 6.18 5.35
N CYS A 153 -2.16 5.08 4.99
CA CYS A 153 -3.41 5.13 4.25
C CYS A 153 -4.32 3.94 4.61
N GLY A 154 -5.56 3.99 4.13
CA GLY A 154 -6.41 2.80 4.06
C GLY A 154 -5.85 1.88 2.98
N PRO A 155 -6.51 1.75 1.83
CA PRO A 155 -5.93 0.98 0.73
C PRO A 155 -4.78 1.74 0.05
N LEU A 156 -3.65 1.06 -0.19
CA LEU A 156 -2.78 1.40 -1.31
C LEU A 156 -3.22 0.52 -2.47
N SER A 157 -4.02 1.10 -3.37
CA SER A 157 -4.58 0.34 -4.48
C SER A 157 -4.55 1.16 -5.76
N ARG A 158 -3.86 0.60 -6.74
CA ARG A 158 -3.79 1.15 -8.10
C ARG A 158 -5.16 1.02 -8.77
N PHE A 159 -5.50 2.01 -9.61
CA PHE A 159 -6.62 1.90 -10.54
C PHE A 159 -6.23 2.35 -11.96
N GLY A 160 -7.10 2.05 -12.93
CA GLY A 160 -6.99 2.55 -14.29
C GLY A 160 -6.04 1.78 -15.20
N ALA A 161 -6.06 2.16 -16.47
CA ALA A 161 -5.15 1.65 -17.50
C ALA A 161 -4.03 2.68 -17.75
N GLY A 162 -2.79 2.32 -17.44
CA GLY A 162 -1.59 3.05 -17.85
C GLY A 162 -0.38 2.64 -17.02
N ASN A 163 0.81 2.98 -17.49
CA ASN A 163 2.04 2.60 -16.79
C ASN A 163 2.22 3.45 -15.53
N VAL A 164 2.67 2.81 -14.45
CA VAL A 164 2.97 3.48 -13.19
C VAL A 164 4.31 3.01 -12.64
N THR A 165 5.08 3.96 -12.10
CA THR A 165 6.31 3.72 -11.36
C THR A 165 6.11 4.12 -9.91
N ILE A 166 6.51 3.26 -8.98
CA ILE A 166 6.46 3.54 -7.54
C ILE A 166 7.89 3.37 -7.00
N SER A 167 8.47 4.43 -6.43
CA SER A 167 9.78 4.41 -5.78
C SER A 167 9.63 4.66 -4.28
N LEU A 168 9.94 3.64 -3.48
CA LEU A 168 9.69 3.60 -2.04
C LEU A 168 10.90 4.00 -1.18
N GLY A 169 12.10 4.12 -1.74
CA GLY A 169 13.30 4.45 -0.97
C GLY A 169 13.43 3.60 0.31
N SER A 170 13.58 4.24 1.46
CA SER A 170 13.57 3.63 2.80
C SER A 170 12.26 3.82 3.58
N SER A 171 11.18 4.21 2.90
CA SER A 171 9.90 4.54 3.52
C SER A 171 9.23 3.35 4.22
N VAL A 172 8.47 3.66 5.27
CA VAL A 172 7.47 2.75 5.86
C VAL A 172 6.09 3.06 5.29
N ILE A 173 5.48 2.08 4.65
CA ILE A 173 4.13 2.15 4.09
C ILE A 173 3.20 1.37 5.02
N SER A 174 2.24 2.05 5.63
CA SER A 174 1.24 1.43 6.49
C SER A 174 -0.13 1.54 5.82
N CYS A 175 -0.68 0.41 5.38
CA CYS A 175 -1.94 0.36 4.66
C CYS A 175 -2.86 -0.77 5.17
N SER A 176 -4.17 -0.62 4.99
CA SER A 176 -5.15 -1.68 5.26
C SER A 176 -5.15 -2.77 4.19
N SER A 177 -4.78 -2.44 2.95
CA SER A 177 -4.62 -3.40 1.85
C SER A 177 -3.59 -2.90 0.85
N PHE A 178 -2.98 -3.83 0.11
CA PHE A 178 -1.96 -3.53 -0.89
C PHE A 178 -2.31 -4.22 -2.20
N ASN A 179 -2.69 -3.44 -3.20
CA ASN A 179 -3.22 -3.97 -4.44
C ASN A 179 -2.64 -3.25 -5.67
N LEU A 180 -1.68 -3.91 -6.32
CA LEU A 180 -1.07 -3.43 -7.56
C LEU A 180 -1.57 -4.17 -8.80
N VAL A 181 -2.83 -4.64 -8.83
CA VAL A 181 -3.43 -5.38 -9.96
C VAL A 181 -2.90 -4.88 -11.32
N SER A 182 -2.35 -5.81 -12.10
CA SER A 182 -2.05 -5.62 -13.51
C SER A 182 -3.25 -6.01 -14.36
N GLY A 183 -3.66 -5.07 -15.24
CA GLY A 183 -4.34 -5.39 -16.48
C GLY A 183 -3.33 -5.56 -17.62
N VAL A 184 -3.40 -4.66 -18.61
CA VAL A 184 -2.58 -4.64 -19.85
C VAL A 184 -1.36 -3.69 -19.75
N THR A 185 -0.90 -3.39 -18.54
CA THR A 185 -0.06 -2.20 -18.27
C THR A 185 1.11 -2.52 -17.36
N VAL A 186 2.22 -1.81 -17.53
CA VAL A 186 3.44 -2.03 -16.76
C VAL A 186 3.35 -1.33 -15.40
N VAL A 187 3.57 -2.10 -14.33
CA VAL A 187 3.82 -1.57 -12.99
C VAL A 187 5.30 -1.76 -12.69
N THR A 188 6.03 -0.67 -12.49
CA THR A 188 7.43 -0.69 -12.06
C THR A 188 7.49 -0.33 -10.59
N LEU A 189 8.12 -1.19 -9.79
CA LEU A 189 8.36 -0.94 -8.37
C LEU A 189 9.86 -0.91 -8.11
N ASP A 190 10.34 0.21 -7.59
CA ASP A 190 11.62 0.32 -6.92
C ASP A 190 11.36 0.30 -5.40
N ALA A 191 11.57 -0.87 -4.79
CA ALA A 191 11.29 -1.07 -3.38
C ALA A 191 12.35 -0.48 -2.45
N GLY A 192 13.54 -0.10 -2.94
CA GLY A 192 14.66 0.34 -2.10
C GLY A 192 14.90 -0.56 -0.88
N THR A 193 14.95 0.06 0.30
CA THR A 193 14.99 -0.61 1.62
C THR A 193 13.69 -0.44 2.40
N SER A 194 12.57 -0.22 1.71
CA SER A 194 11.27 0.06 2.31
C SER A 194 10.71 -1.07 3.18
N THR A 195 9.72 -0.73 4.00
CA THR A 195 8.89 -1.69 4.75
C THR A 195 7.42 -1.43 4.44
N ILE A 196 6.69 -2.48 4.04
CA ILE A 196 5.24 -2.41 3.78
C ILE A 196 4.53 -3.21 4.87
N ASN A 197 3.68 -2.53 5.64
CA ASN A 197 2.83 -3.09 6.68
C ASN A 197 1.38 -3.13 6.18
N VAL A 198 0.82 -4.33 6.06
CA VAL A 198 -0.58 -4.53 5.65
C VAL A 198 -1.39 -5.02 6.85
N SER A 199 -2.24 -4.15 7.40
CA SER A 199 -2.95 -4.37 8.67
C SER A 199 -4.38 -4.87 8.54
N GLY A 200 -5.03 -4.60 7.40
CA GLY A 200 -6.37 -5.10 7.14
C GLY A 200 -6.36 -6.57 6.71
N THR A 201 -7.53 -7.05 6.31
CA THR A 201 -7.68 -8.39 5.73
C THR A 201 -7.91 -8.29 4.23
N GLY A 202 -7.48 -9.31 3.47
CA GLY A 202 -7.79 -9.40 2.05
C GLY A 202 -6.55 -9.58 1.18
N THR A 203 -6.55 -9.02 -0.02
CA THR A 203 -5.52 -9.34 -1.00
C THR A 203 -4.26 -8.50 -0.83
N PHE A 204 -3.09 -9.16 -0.71
CA PHE A 204 -1.81 -8.60 -1.09
C PHE A 204 -1.56 -8.96 -2.56
N ASN A 205 -1.92 -8.05 -3.47
CA ASN A 205 -1.63 -8.23 -4.88
C ASN A 205 -0.30 -7.55 -5.22
N GLY A 206 0.76 -8.33 -5.14
CA GLY A 206 2.12 -7.84 -5.36
C GLY A 206 2.54 -7.76 -6.84
N ASN A 207 1.67 -8.18 -7.77
CA ASN A 207 1.89 -8.10 -9.21
C ASN A 207 3.19 -8.76 -9.73
N SER A 208 3.70 -9.78 -9.02
CA SER A 208 4.95 -10.47 -9.38
C SER A 208 6.19 -9.57 -9.38
N LEU A 209 6.24 -8.61 -8.45
CA LEU A 209 7.34 -7.65 -8.30
C LEU A 209 8.28 -8.04 -7.15
N THR A 210 9.38 -7.28 -7.04
CA THR A 210 10.37 -7.43 -5.98
C THR A 210 10.15 -6.39 -4.89
N TYR A 211 10.14 -6.85 -3.65
CA TYR A 211 9.88 -6.08 -2.44
C TYR A 211 11.06 -6.23 -1.47
N ASN A 212 11.25 -5.23 -0.59
CA ASN A 212 12.18 -5.37 0.53
C ASN A 212 11.51 -6.12 1.69
N ILE A 213 10.94 -5.43 2.67
CA ILE A 213 10.23 -6.06 3.80
C ILE A 213 8.72 -5.91 3.61
N VAL A 214 7.99 -7.03 3.71
CA VAL A 214 6.51 -7.04 3.76
C VAL A 214 6.05 -7.75 5.02
N ASN A 215 5.31 -7.02 5.85
CA ASN A 215 4.68 -7.50 7.07
C ASN A 215 3.17 -7.63 6.85
N LEU A 216 2.64 -8.85 6.89
CA LEU A 216 1.21 -9.11 6.82
C LEU A 216 0.68 -9.26 8.24
N THR A 217 0.07 -8.22 8.78
CA THR A 217 -0.28 -8.13 10.21
C THR A 217 -1.77 -8.39 10.50
N GLY A 218 -2.64 -8.23 9.50
CA GLY A 218 -4.04 -8.64 9.62
C GLY A 218 -4.25 -10.15 9.77
N SER A 219 -5.43 -10.55 10.26
CA SER A 219 -5.77 -11.95 10.56
C SER A 219 -5.95 -12.84 9.33
N ALA A 220 -6.08 -12.27 8.13
CA ALA A 220 -6.18 -13.06 6.91
C ALA A 220 -5.69 -12.30 5.68
N HIS A 221 -4.87 -12.95 4.86
CA HIS A 221 -4.38 -12.38 3.60
C HIS A 221 -4.45 -13.39 2.45
N THR A 222 -4.68 -12.89 1.24
CA THR A 222 -4.51 -13.63 0.00
C THR A 222 -3.35 -13.02 -0.79
N ILE A 223 -2.26 -13.76 -0.97
CA ILE A 223 -1.11 -13.34 -1.76
C ILE A 223 -1.31 -13.79 -3.21
N THR A 224 -1.23 -12.84 -4.14
CA THR A 224 -1.36 -13.10 -5.58
C THR A 224 -0.10 -12.64 -6.34
N GLY A 225 0.10 -13.20 -7.54
CA GLY A 225 1.33 -13.00 -8.32
C GLY A 225 2.51 -13.78 -7.76
N SER A 226 3.58 -13.92 -8.53
CA SER A 226 4.82 -14.59 -8.10
C SER A 226 5.84 -13.56 -7.63
N ASN A 227 5.79 -13.18 -6.36
CA ASN A 227 6.54 -12.05 -5.82
C ASN A 227 7.90 -12.47 -5.25
N THR A 228 8.84 -11.53 -5.20
CA THR A 228 10.13 -11.71 -4.53
C THR A 228 10.24 -10.74 -3.35
N PHE A 229 10.75 -11.20 -2.21
CA PHE A 229 10.91 -10.41 -0.99
C PHE A 229 12.34 -10.50 -0.45
N ALA A 230 12.87 -9.42 0.12
CA ALA A 230 13.99 -9.57 1.05
C ALA A 230 13.51 -10.28 2.32
N SER A 231 12.35 -9.88 2.86
CA SER A 231 11.69 -10.55 3.98
C SER A 231 10.17 -10.56 3.83
N LEU A 232 9.55 -11.73 3.98
CA LEU A 232 8.11 -11.88 4.18
C LEU A 232 7.85 -12.30 5.62
N VAL A 233 7.06 -11.50 6.35
CA VAL A 233 6.87 -11.63 7.79
C VAL A 233 5.40 -11.75 8.14
N LEU A 234 5.11 -12.78 8.93
CA LEU A 234 3.86 -12.99 9.64
C LEU A 234 4.15 -12.81 11.15
N PRO A 235 3.48 -11.87 11.85
CA PRO A 235 3.69 -11.67 13.28
C PRO A 235 3.19 -12.87 14.09
N ALA A 236 4.05 -13.45 14.94
CA ALA A 236 3.73 -14.65 15.71
C ALA A 236 2.54 -14.50 16.66
N ALA A 237 2.30 -13.29 17.17
CA ALA A 237 1.26 -12.98 18.15
C ALA A 237 -0.13 -12.74 17.51
N THR A 238 -0.40 -13.30 16.34
CA THR A 238 -1.68 -13.14 15.64
C THR A 238 -2.09 -14.45 15.00
N THR A 239 -3.31 -14.94 15.26
CA THR A 239 -3.85 -16.08 14.51
C THR A 239 -4.12 -15.64 13.07
N GLN A 240 -3.48 -16.27 12.10
CA GLN A 240 -3.55 -15.85 10.70
C GLN A 240 -3.97 -16.96 9.75
N THR A 241 -4.73 -16.60 8.70
CA THR A 241 -4.92 -17.44 7.51
C THR A 241 -4.29 -16.76 6.30
N ILE A 242 -3.22 -17.33 5.77
CA ILE A 242 -2.55 -16.86 4.55
C ILE A 242 -2.89 -17.82 3.41
N THR A 243 -3.56 -17.29 2.41
CA THR A 243 -3.90 -17.99 1.18
C THR A 243 -2.93 -17.57 0.08
N PHE A 244 -2.17 -18.50 -0.47
CA PHE A 244 -1.35 -18.27 -1.65
C PHE A 244 -2.16 -18.66 -2.89
N THR A 245 -2.13 -17.85 -3.93
CA THR A 245 -2.77 -18.22 -5.21
C THR A 245 -2.07 -19.44 -5.80
N ASP A 246 -2.83 -20.43 -6.22
CA ASP A 246 -2.28 -21.66 -6.76
C ASP A 246 -1.46 -21.39 -8.02
N GLY A 247 -0.40 -22.17 -8.21
CA GLY A 247 0.55 -22.01 -9.33
C GLY A 247 1.49 -20.80 -9.19
N THR A 248 1.32 -19.95 -8.18
CA THR A 248 2.25 -18.83 -7.92
C THR A 248 3.45 -19.27 -7.08
N THR A 249 4.53 -18.49 -7.18
CA THR A 249 5.77 -18.71 -6.42
C THR A 249 6.12 -17.48 -5.62
N GLN A 250 6.26 -17.62 -4.30
CA GLN A 250 6.82 -16.56 -3.46
C GLN A 250 8.29 -16.87 -3.19
N THR A 251 9.17 -15.96 -3.57
CA THR A 251 10.61 -16.06 -3.32
C THR A 251 10.99 -15.13 -2.19
N ALA A 252 11.74 -15.57 -1.17
CA ALA A 252 12.25 -14.65 -0.16
C ALA A 252 13.64 -15.03 0.37
N THR A 253 14.44 -14.01 0.69
CA THR A 253 15.69 -14.25 1.44
C THR A 253 15.39 -14.67 2.87
N THR A 254 14.39 -14.07 3.50
CA THR A 254 13.92 -14.44 4.83
C THR A 254 12.42 -14.68 4.82
N PHE A 255 12.01 -15.79 5.42
CA PHE A 255 10.62 -16.09 5.72
C PHE A 255 10.46 -16.16 7.24
N THR A 256 9.61 -15.30 7.80
CA THR A 256 9.21 -15.36 9.21
C THR A 256 7.76 -15.79 9.27
N LEU A 257 7.53 -17.10 9.42
CA LEU A 257 6.21 -17.71 9.23
C LEU A 257 5.60 -18.28 10.51
N SER A 258 6.37 -18.33 11.60
CA SER A 258 5.91 -18.97 12.84
C SER A 258 4.76 -18.21 13.47
N GLY A 259 3.79 -18.98 13.97
CA GLY A 259 2.89 -18.51 15.02
C GLY A 259 3.50 -18.70 16.41
N ASP A 260 2.65 -18.78 17.42
CA ASP A 260 3.02 -19.18 18.78
C ASP A 260 2.03 -20.23 19.35
N ALA A 261 2.25 -20.68 20.58
CA ALA A 261 1.44 -21.72 21.23
C ALA A 261 -0.06 -21.38 21.36
N THR A 262 -0.42 -20.09 21.27
CA THR A 262 -1.78 -19.58 21.33
C THR A 262 -2.29 -19.05 19.99
N HIS A 263 -1.41 -18.85 19.01
CA HIS A 263 -1.71 -18.26 17.71
C HIS A 263 -1.18 -19.14 16.58
N GLN A 264 -2.07 -19.89 15.93
CA GLN A 264 -1.69 -20.74 14.80
C GLN A 264 -1.76 -19.95 13.48
N HIS A 265 -0.79 -20.16 12.59
CA HIS A 265 -0.86 -19.70 11.21
C HIS A 265 -1.33 -20.82 10.28
N THR A 266 -2.37 -20.59 9.49
CA THR A 266 -2.80 -21.50 8.42
C THR A 266 -2.27 -20.99 7.09
N LEU A 267 -1.40 -21.76 6.45
CA LEU A 267 -0.81 -21.46 5.14
C LEU A 267 -1.36 -22.45 4.10
N LYS A 268 -2.14 -21.97 3.14
CA LYS A 268 -2.87 -22.81 2.18
C LYS A 268 -2.85 -22.24 0.76
N GLY A 269 -3.14 -23.10 -0.21
CA GLY A 269 -3.49 -22.68 -1.56
C GLY A 269 -4.91 -22.12 -1.63
N SER A 270 -5.18 -21.36 -2.68
CA SER A 270 -6.52 -20.96 -3.12
C SER A 270 -7.38 -22.13 -3.60
N ALA A 271 -6.75 -23.23 -4.05
CA ALA A 271 -7.38 -24.47 -4.46
C ALA A 271 -6.44 -25.68 -4.18
N ALA A 272 -6.53 -26.72 -5.01
CA ALA A 272 -5.79 -27.98 -4.85
C ALA A 272 -4.56 -28.14 -5.77
N ALA A 273 -4.25 -27.15 -6.61
CA ALA A 273 -3.14 -27.23 -7.57
C ALA A 273 -1.78 -26.88 -6.95
N GLY A 274 -1.75 -26.41 -5.71
CA GLY A 274 -0.55 -26.15 -4.93
C GLY A 274 0.11 -24.80 -5.20
N TRP A 275 1.05 -24.42 -4.33
CA TRP A 275 1.72 -23.12 -4.31
C TRP A 275 3.16 -23.27 -3.85
N ASN A 276 4.03 -22.36 -4.28
CA ASN A 276 5.46 -22.54 -4.11
C ASN A 276 6.11 -21.51 -3.18
N LEU A 277 7.07 -21.97 -2.37
CA LEU A 277 8.00 -21.10 -1.65
C LEU A 277 9.43 -21.36 -2.13
N VAL A 278 10.17 -20.30 -2.42
CA VAL A 278 11.58 -20.37 -2.77
C VAL A 278 12.38 -19.55 -1.77
N LYS A 279 13.25 -20.22 -1.00
CA LYS A 279 14.25 -19.52 -0.20
C LYS A 279 15.35 -19.04 -1.14
N ALA A 280 15.47 -17.72 -1.30
CA ALA A 280 16.64 -17.11 -1.88
C ALA A 280 17.80 -17.08 -0.87
N GLY A 281 19.02 -17.33 -1.33
CA GLY A 281 20.21 -17.38 -0.48
C GLY A 281 20.35 -18.67 0.35
N GLY A 282 21.35 -18.69 1.23
CA GLY A 282 21.64 -19.84 2.09
C GLY A 282 20.79 -19.91 3.37
N GLY A 283 21.06 -20.93 4.19
CA GLY A 283 20.44 -21.13 5.50
C GLY A 283 19.14 -21.93 5.45
N VAL A 284 18.42 -21.95 6.57
CA VAL A 284 17.14 -22.67 6.74
C VAL A 284 16.04 -21.71 7.20
N THR A 285 14.81 -21.97 6.81
CA THR A 285 13.60 -21.35 7.35
C THR A 285 13.01 -22.30 8.39
N ASN A 286 13.03 -21.90 9.66
CA ASN A 286 12.31 -22.60 10.72
C ASN A 286 10.97 -21.90 10.93
N ALA A 287 9.88 -22.65 10.81
CA ALA A 287 8.53 -22.22 11.17
C ALA A 287 7.99 -23.15 12.25
N ASP A 288 7.24 -22.64 13.22
CA ASP A 288 6.46 -23.47 14.13
C ASP A 288 5.05 -22.91 14.30
N TYR A 289 4.14 -23.73 14.81
CA TYR A 289 2.71 -23.39 14.92
C TYR A 289 2.08 -23.02 13.56
N VAL A 290 2.51 -23.72 12.51
CA VAL A 290 1.97 -23.58 11.15
C VAL A 290 1.14 -24.80 10.74
N THR A 291 -0.06 -24.58 10.20
CA THR A 291 -0.84 -25.59 9.48
C THR A 291 -0.61 -25.41 7.98
N LEU A 292 -0.10 -26.43 7.30
CA LEU A 292 0.33 -26.37 5.90
C LEU A 292 -0.44 -27.38 5.03
N SER A 293 -0.84 -26.96 3.83
CA SER A 293 -1.38 -27.84 2.78
C SER A 293 -0.94 -27.40 1.38
N ASN A 294 -0.59 -28.36 0.53
CA ASN A 294 -0.25 -28.17 -0.89
C ASN A 294 0.90 -27.17 -1.13
N SER A 295 1.88 -27.11 -0.21
CA SER A 295 3.03 -26.19 -0.27
C SER A 295 4.28 -26.88 -0.79
N HIS A 296 4.80 -26.44 -1.94
CA HIS A 296 6.04 -26.96 -2.52
C HIS A 296 7.19 -25.98 -2.28
N ALA A 297 8.07 -26.32 -1.34
CA ALA A 297 9.15 -25.47 -0.90
C ALA A 297 10.51 -25.89 -1.49
N THR A 298 11.31 -24.92 -1.91
CA THR A 298 12.65 -25.14 -2.47
C THR A 298 13.67 -24.12 -1.95
N PRO A 299 14.97 -24.47 -1.91
CA PRO A 299 15.55 -25.79 -2.14
C PRO A 299 15.09 -26.83 -1.10
N VAL A 300 15.22 -28.12 -1.41
CA VAL A 300 14.85 -29.21 -0.48
C VAL A 300 15.56 -29.09 0.86
N ARG A 301 14.91 -29.52 1.97
CA ARG A 301 15.45 -29.48 3.35
C ARG A 301 15.70 -28.06 3.91
N THR A 302 15.29 -27.03 3.20
CA THR A 302 15.44 -25.63 3.63
C THR A 302 14.33 -25.18 4.56
N PHE A 303 13.12 -25.72 4.40
CA PHE A 303 11.96 -25.36 5.20
C PHE A 303 11.67 -26.44 6.23
N ARG A 304 11.66 -26.04 7.51
CA ARG A 304 11.46 -26.92 8.66
C ARG A 304 10.27 -26.44 9.46
N ALA A 305 9.31 -27.32 9.70
CA ALA A 305 8.12 -27.09 10.50
C ALA A 305 8.30 -27.76 11.87
N GLY A 306 8.16 -27.01 12.96
CA GLY A 306 8.36 -27.49 14.34
C GLY A 306 7.22 -28.39 14.84
N THR A 307 7.30 -28.79 16.12
CA THR A 307 6.37 -29.76 16.73
C THR A 307 4.95 -29.22 16.92
N GLY A 308 4.77 -27.90 16.96
CA GLY A 308 3.44 -27.26 17.00
C GLY A 308 2.77 -27.18 15.61
N SER A 309 3.43 -27.68 14.56
CA SER A 309 2.96 -27.57 13.18
C SER A 309 2.15 -28.79 12.72
N VAL A 310 1.21 -28.57 11.81
CA VAL A 310 0.30 -29.59 11.27
C VAL A 310 0.50 -29.76 9.77
N ASN A 311 0.76 -30.99 9.33
CA ASN A 311 0.89 -31.35 7.93
C ASN A 311 -0.44 -31.89 7.38
N LYS A 312 -1.17 -31.10 6.59
CA LYS A 312 -2.44 -31.51 5.95
C LYS A 312 -2.28 -32.19 4.58
N GLY A 313 -1.06 -32.47 4.14
CA GLY A 313 -0.77 -33.17 2.88
C GLY A 313 -0.12 -32.30 1.81
N ASP A 314 0.57 -32.99 0.88
CA ASP A 314 1.24 -32.42 -0.30
C ASP A 314 2.17 -31.22 -0.02
N ASN A 315 2.92 -31.30 1.08
CA ASN A 315 3.87 -30.25 1.49
C ASN A 315 5.30 -30.59 1.05
N GLY A 316 5.52 -30.73 -0.27
CA GLY A 316 6.82 -31.10 -0.83
C GLY A 316 7.95 -30.15 -0.40
N GLY A 317 9.14 -30.68 -0.10
CA GLY A 317 10.32 -29.89 0.29
C GLY A 317 10.35 -29.42 1.75
N TRP A 318 9.23 -29.50 2.48
CA TRP A 318 9.18 -29.26 3.92
C TRP A 318 9.65 -30.48 4.73
N THR A 319 10.33 -30.23 5.85
CA THR A 319 10.67 -31.23 6.88
C THR A 319 9.88 -30.95 8.15
N PHE A 320 9.08 -31.90 8.63
CA PHE A 320 8.29 -31.72 9.87
C PHE A 320 9.00 -32.40 11.05
N VAL A 321 9.30 -31.63 12.10
CA VAL A 321 9.87 -32.13 13.35
C VAL A 321 8.82 -32.99 14.06
N GLY A 322 9.21 -34.19 14.47
CA GLY A 322 8.29 -35.24 14.93
C GLY A 322 7.91 -36.25 13.84
N LYS A 323 8.29 -35.99 12.57
CA LYS A 323 8.22 -36.95 11.46
C LYS A 323 9.61 -37.29 10.91
N GLU A 324 10.63 -37.40 11.78
CA GLU A 324 11.83 -38.14 11.41
C GLU A 324 11.52 -39.65 11.43
N ALA A 325 11.34 -40.18 10.22
CA ALA A 325 11.83 -41.49 9.77
C ALA A 325 12.01 -42.58 10.83
N TRP A 326 10.92 -43.23 11.22
CA TRP A 326 10.99 -44.63 11.66
C TRP A 326 9.89 -45.43 10.99
N SER A 327 10.23 -46.10 9.88
CA SER A 327 9.58 -47.37 9.57
C SER A 327 10.54 -48.44 10.09
N PRO A 328 10.14 -49.32 11.03
CA PRO A 328 11.00 -50.40 11.53
C PRO A 328 11.39 -51.44 10.47
N ASN A 329 10.94 -51.28 9.21
CA ASN A 329 11.04 -52.30 8.17
C ASN A 329 12.28 -52.18 7.27
N SER A 330 13.08 -51.11 7.38
CA SER A 330 14.27 -50.94 6.53
C SER A 330 15.59 -51.50 7.10
N ILE A 331 15.59 -52.08 8.31
CA ILE A 331 16.78 -52.74 8.89
C ILE A 331 16.81 -54.27 8.67
N LYS A 332 15.74 -54.90 8.17
CA LYS A 332 15.72 -56.36 7.95
C LYS A 332 16.31 -56.83 6.61
N ALA A 333 16.70 -55.95 5.70
CA ALA A 333 17.26 -56.34 4.40
C ALA A 333 18.81 -56.35 4.34
N LEU A 334 19.52 -56.02 5.43
CA LEU A 334 20.99 -56.01 5.47
C LEU A 334 21.60 -56.93 6.55
N GLN A 335 20.84 -57.89 7.07
CA GLN A 335 21.31 -58.93 8.00
C GLN A 335 20.95 -60.37 7.59
N ALA A 336 20.58 -60.59 6.32
CA ALA A 336 20.27 -61.93 5.79
C ALA A 336 21.26 -62.38 4.70
N GLY A 337 22.52 -61.92 4.76
CA GLY A 337 23.51 -62.15 3.72
C GLY A 337 24.93 -62.42 4.20
N VAL A 338 25.12 -62.96 5.41
CA VAL A 338 26.37 -63.64 5.81
C VAL A 338 26.03 -64.73 6.82
N LEU A 339 25.93 -65.97 6.33
CA LEU A 339 26.33 -67.22 6.99
C LEU A 339 26.56 -68.25 5.89
#